data_AF-A0A430S3R7-F1
#
_entry.id   AF-A0A430S3R7-F1
#
_cell.length_a   1.000
_cell.length_b   1.000
_cell.length_c   1.000
_cell.angle_alpha   90.00
_cell.angle_beta   90.00
_cell.angle_gamma   90.00
#
_symmetry.space_group_name_H-M   'P 1'
#
loop_
_entity.id
_entity.type
_entity.pdbx_description
1 polymer ?
#
loop_
_entity_poly.entity_id
_entity_poly.type
_entity_poly.pdbx_seq_one_letter_code
_entity_poly.pdbx_strand_id
1 'polypeptide(L)'
;HARRKVVTVHSDAVDFKRPVPLGSIVELVARVIEVGRTSMRVEVEMWVEPIEPGKEVYLAAKGGFVLVAVDGEGRPVPVPPLEPVA
;
A
#
# COMPACT_ATOMS: atom_id res chain seq x y z
N HIS A 1 11.52 0.24 -0.28
CA HIS A 1 12.09 -1.02 -0.78
C HIS A 1 12.97 -0.81 -2.04
N ALA A 2 12.42 -0.51 -3.23
CA ALA A 2 13.19 -0.48 -4.50
C ALA A 2 14.31 0.58 -4.65
N ARG A 3 14.31 1.67 -3.86
CA ARG A 3 15.26 2.82 -3.99
C ARG A 3 15.39 3.38 -5.43
N ARG A 4 14.33 3.27 -6.22
CA ARG A 4 14.21 3.72 -7.62
C ARG A 4 12.82 4.31 -7.85
N LYS A 5 12.62 4.99 -8.99
CA LYS A 5 11.28 5.37 -9.45
C LYS A 5 10.46 4.10 -9.66
N VAL A 6 9.18 4.18 -9.33
CA VAL A 6 8.22 3.09 -9.51
C VAL A 6 6.99 3.61 -10.23
N VAL A 7 6.34 2.72 -10.97
CA VAL A 7 5.06 2.96 -11.62
C VAL A 7 4.05 1.92 -11.16
N THR A 8 2.78 2.33 -11.00
CA THR A 8 1.68 1.41 -10.71
C THR A 8 1.24 0.73 -11.99
N VAL A 9 1.29 -0.60 -12.02
CA VAL A 9 0.88 -1.38 -13.20
C VAL A 9 -0.42 -2.15 -12.98
N HIS A 10 -0.80 -2.37 -11.71
CA HIS A 10 -2.05 -3.04 -11.36
C HIS A 10 -2.55 -2.55 -10.00
N SER A 11 -3.87 -2.49 -9.86
CA SER A 11 -4.57 -2.35 -8.58
C SER A 11 -5.57 -3.48 -8.51
N ASP A 12 -5.55 -4.21 -7.40
CA ASP A 12 -6.63 -5.15 -7.08
C ASP A 12 -7.91 -4.36 -6.74
N ALA A 13 -9.01 -5.08 -6.54
CA ALA A 13 -10.20 -4.51 -5.93
C ALA A 13 -9.86 -3.97 -4.52
N VAL A 14 -10.47 -2.84 -4.16
CA VAL A 14 -10.35 -2.24 -2.83
C VAL A 14 -11.60 -2.59 -2.04
N ASP A 15 -11.41 -3.29 -0.93
CA ASP A 15 -12.50 -3.71 -0.05
C ASP A 15 -12.79 -2.62 0.98
N PHE A 16 -13.83 -1.82 0.75
CA PHE A 16 -14.33 -0.84 1.71
C PHE A 16 -15.27 -1.52 2.71
N LYS A 17 -14.73 -1.84 3.89
CA LYS A 17 -15.44 -2.56 4.96
C LYS A 17 -16.30 -1.64 5.82
N ARG A 18 -15.89 -0.38 5.99
CA ARG A 18 -16.59 0.61 6.82
C ARG A 18 -16.54 2.00 6.19
N PRO A 19 -17.57 2.85 6.42
CA PRO A 19 -17.58 4.22 5.94
C PRO A 19 -16.48 5.04 6.63
N VAL A 20 -16.03 6.10 5.97
CA VAL A 20 -15.11 7.10 6.54
C VAL A 20 -15.88 8.41 6.73
N PRO A 21 -16.25 8.77 7.97
CA PRO A 21 -16.96 10.02 8.24
C PRO A 21 -16.13 11.25 7.88
N LEU A 22 -16.83 12.35 7.56
CA LEU A 22 -16.18 13.64 7.36
C LEU A 22 -15.48 14.08 8.66
N GLY A 23 -14.26 14.60 8.54
CA GLY A 23 -13.47 15.07 9.67
C GLY A 23 -12.69 13.99 10.41
N SER A 24 -12.82 12.72 10.02
CA SER A 24 -11.94 11.65 10.52
C SER A 24 -10.48 11.86 10.10
N ILE A 25 -9.57 11.42 10.95
CA ILE A 25 -8.15 11.26 10.60
C ILE A 25 -7.96 9.87 9.98
N VAL A 26 -7.18 9.81 8.91
CA VAL A 26 -6.91 8.56 8.18
C VAL A 26 -5.42 8.30 8.17
N GLU A 27 -5.04 7.08 8.55
CA GLU A 27 -3.69 6.55 8.42
C GLU A 27 -3.67 5.45 7.35
N LEU A 28 -2.76 5.59 6.38
CA LEU A 28 -2.51 4.57 5.36
C LEU A 28 -1.21 3.84 5.71
N VAL A 29 -1.32 2.55 6.01
CA VAL A 29 -0.18 1.68 6.30
C VAL A 29 0.08 0.80 5.10
N ALA A 30 1.19 1.04 4.41
CA ALA A 30 1.60 0.28 3.23
C ALA A 30 2.74 -0.68 3.55
N ARG A 31 2.64 -1.93 3.09
CA ARG A 31 3.66 -2.97 3.28
C ARG A 31 3.94 -3.69 1.96
N VAL A 32 5.21 -3.89 1.63
CA VAL A 32 5.60 -4.80 0.54
C VAL A 32 5.43 -6.22 1.05
N ILE A 33 4.52 -6.99 0.44
CA ILE A 33 4.19 -8.35 0.87
C ILE A 33 4.81 -9.42 -0.04
N GLU A 34 5.19 -9.04 -1.26
CA GLU A 34 5.81 -9.94 -2.23
C GLU A 34 6.72 -9.14 -3.17
N VAL A 35 7.82 -9.75 -3.59
CA VAL A 35 8.76 -9.16 -4.55
C VAL A 35 9.06 -10.15 -5.67
N GLY A 36 8.77 -9.74 -6.90
CA GLY A 36 9.20 -10.42 -8.12
C GLY A 36 10.55 -9.90 -8.62
N ARG A 37 10.90 -10.18 -9.89
CA ARG A 37 12.20 -9.72 -10.45
C ARG A 37 12.32 -8.19 -10.48
N THR A 38 11.27 -7.51 -10.94
CA THR A 38 11.23 -6.03 -11.10
C THR A 38 10.02 -5.40 -10.42
N SER A 39 9.15 -6.22 -9.84
CA SER A 39 7.84 -5.85 -9.32
C SER A 39 7.77 -6.05 -7.80
N MET A 40 6.89 -5.29 -7.16
CA MET A 40 6.56 -5.39 -5.74
C MET A 40 5.04 -5.42 -5.60
N ARG A 41 4.50 -6.40 -4.89
CA ARG A 41 3.10 -6.38 -4.43
C ARG A 41 3.05 -5.63 -3.10
N VAL A 42 2.25 -4.58 -3.05
CA VAL A 42 2.08 -3.70 -1.91
C VAL A 42 0.66 -3.82 -1.40
N GLU A 43 0.52 -4.21 -0.15
CA GLU A 43 -0.73 -4.18 0.58
C GLU A 43 -0.86 -2.84 1.30
N VAL A 44 -2.01 -2.20 1.19
CA VAL A 44 -2.32 -0.93 1.85
C VAL A 44 -3.56 -1.10 2.72
N GLU A 45 -3.41 -0.78 4.00
CA GLU A 45 -4.48 -0.75 4.98
C GLU A 45 -4.82 0.69 5.32
N MET A 46 -6.11 1.02 5.31
CA MET A 46 -6.63 2.33 5.68
C MET A 46 -7.28 2.26 7.06
N TRP A 47 -6.59 2.78 8.06
CA TRP A 47 -7.06 2.92 9.42
C TRP A 47 -7.68 4.29 9.62
N VAL A 48 -8.80 4.33 10.33
CA VAL A 48 -9.58 5.55 10.57
C VAL A 48 -9.65 5.79 12.07
N GLU A 49 -9.27 6.99 12.48
CA GLU A 49 -9.48 7.53 13.80
C GLU A 49 -10.64 8.53 13.74
N PRO A 50 -11.80 8.22 14.34
CA PRO A 50 -12.93 9.13 14.37
C PRO A 50 -12.65 10.33 15.26
N ILE A 51 -13.22 11.49 14.88
CA ILE A 51 -13.08 12.72 15.67
C ILE A 51 -13.90 12.69 16.96
N GLU A 52 -14.92 11.82 17.02
CA GLU A 52 -15.81 11.70 18.16
C GLU A 52 -15.09 11.03 19.33
N PRO A 53 -15.00 11.68 20.50
CA PRO A 53 -14.33 11.13 21.66
C PRO A 53 -14.88 9.77 22.06
N GLY A 54 -13.98 8.82 22.35
CA GLY A 54 -14.32 7.48 22.81
C GLY A 54 -14.66 6.47 21.70
N LYS A 55 -14.57 6.86 20.42
CA LYS A 55 -14.62 5.88 19.32
C LYS A 55 -13.25 5.26 19.07
N GLU A 56 -13.27 3.96 18.80
CA GLU A 56 -12.06 3.18 18.54
C GLU A 56 -11.53 3.42 17.13
N VAL A 57 -10.20 3.33 16.98
CA VAL A 57 -9.53 3.29 15.67
C VAL A 57 -9.89 2.00 14.95
N TYR A 58 -10.14 2.10 13.64
CA TYR A 58 -10.67 0.96 12.93
C TYR A 58 -10.21 0.85 11.47
N LEU A 59 -10.00 -0.38 10.99
CA LEU A 59 -9.71 -0.63 9.57
C LEU A 59 -10.96 -0.39 8.73
N ALA A 60 -10.88 0.56 7.80
CA ALA A 60 -11.98 0.97 6.93
C ALA A 60 -11.87 0.38 5.53
N ALA A 61 -10.66 0.31 4.98
CA ALA A 61 -10.43 -0.31 3.68
C ALA A 61 -9.10 -1.05 3.61
N LYS A 62 -9.03 -2.00 2.68
CA LYS A 62 -7.81 -2.73 2.35
C LYS A 62 -7.71 -2.89 0.83
N GLY A 63 -6.52 -2.69 0.27
CA GLY A 63 -6.28 -2.82 -1.17
C GLY A 63 -4.87 -3.32 -1.47
N GLY A 64 -4.71 -3.93 -2.64
CA GLY A 64 -3.43 -4.39 -3.14
C GLY A 64 -3.04 -3.67 -4.43
N PHE A 65 -1.74 -3.39 -4.56
CA PHE A 65 -1.15 -2.72 -5.71
C PHE A 65 0.07 -3.49 -6.19
N VAL A 66 0.29 -3.52 -7.51
CA VAL A 66 1.55 -3.98 -8.07
C VAL A 66 2.31 -2.78 -8.63
N LEU A 67 3.51 -2.58 -8.11
CA LEU A 67 4.43 -1.54 -8.52
C LEU A 67 5.61 -2.16 -9.27
N VAL A 68 6.09 -1.51 -10.34
CA VAL A 68 7.30 -1.92 -11.07
C VAL A 68 8.36 -0.84 -10.94
N ALA A 69 9.58 -1.20 -10.58
CA ALA A 69 10.70 -0.28 -10.56
C ALA A 69 11.22 -0.03 -11.98
N VAL A 70 11.52 1.23 -12.30
CA VAL A 70 11.95 1.66 -13.64
C VAL A 70 13.18 2.56 -13.61
N ASP A 71 13.94 2.57 -14.72
CA ASP A 71 15.04 3.50 -14.95
C ASP A 71 14.59 4.87 -15.50
N GLY A 72 15.53 5.68 -15.98
CA GLY A 72 15.26 7.01 -16.55
C GLY A 72 14.51 6.97 -17.89
N GLU A 73 14.54 5.85 -18.60
CA GLU A 73 13.85 5.62 -19.87
C GLU A 73 12.52 4.87 -19.68
N GLY A 74 12.15 4.56 -18.43
CA GLY A 74 10.92 3.83 -18.10
C GLY A 74 11.04 2.31 -18.26
N ARG A 75 12.25 1.75 -18.45
CA ARG A 75 12.45 0.31 -18.57
C ARG A 75 12.46 -0.37 -17.21
N PRO A 76 11.85 -1.56 -17.03
CA PRO A 76 11.85 -2.27 -15.76
C PRO A 76 13.25 -2.64 -15.28
N VAL A 77 13.54 -2.39 -14.00
CA VAL A 77 14.83 -2.71 -13.36
C VAL A 77 14.66 -3.67 -12.18
N PRO A 78 15.67 -4.52 -11.89
CA PRO A 78 15.60 -5.43 -10.76
C PRO A 78 15.43 -4.71 -9.41
N VAL A 79 14.69 -5.35 -8.50
CA VAL A 79 14.52 -4.89 -7.11
C VAL A 79 15.17 -5.89 -6.13
N PRO A 80 15.64 -5.44 -4.95
CA PRO A 80 16.16 -6.35 -3.92
C PRO A 80 15.12 -7.39 -3.51
N PRO A 81 15.50 -8.59 -3.04
CA PRO A 81 14.53 -9.53 -2.49
C PRO A 81 13.89 -8.99 -1.20
N LEU A 82 12.66 -9.43 -0.89
CA LEU A 82 12.02 -9.13 0.39
C LEU A 82 12.71 -9.91 1.50
N GLU A 83 13.21 -9.22 2.52
CA GLU A 83 13.72 -9.86 3.73
C GLU A 83 12.54 -10.37 4.58
N PRO A 84 12.61 -11.60 5.12
CA PRO A 84 11.61 -12.09 6.06
C PRO A 84 11.55 -11.17 7.28
N VAL A 85 10.34 -10.81 7.70
CA VAL A 85 10.14 -10.13 8.98
C VAL A 85 10.38 -11.16 10.09
N ALA A 86 11.32 -10.88 10.98
CA ALA A 86 11.64 -11.70 12.15
C ALA A 86 10.55 -11.63 13.23
#